data_AF-A0A372GLX2-F1
#
_entry.id   AF-A0A372GLX2-F1
#
_cell.length_a   1.000
_cell.length_b   1.000
_cell.length_c   1.000
_cell.angle_alpha   90.00
_cell.angle_beta   90.00
_cell.angle_gamma   90.00
#
_symmetry.space_group_name_H-M   'P 1'
#
loop_
_entity.id
_entity.type
_entity.pdbx_description
1 polymer ?
#
loop_
_entity_poly.entity_id
_entity_poly.type
_entity_poly.pdbx_seq_one_letter_code
_entity_poly.pdbx_strand_id
1 'polypeptide(L)'
;MHLAYPTIVAALLFSVGVYGVLARRNAILVLMSVELMLNAVNLNLVTFDIWYRDRLHGGQVLTLFTIVIAAAEIGLGLAIVLLVYRNRRMVDVDRLRALAEDSTRPAALEAGPQPEPGGEKAGAVEEAAP
;
A
#
# COMPACT_ATOMS: atom_id res chain seq x y z
N MET A 1 28.64 3.34 27.62
CA MET A 1 27.38 2.58 27.44
C MET A 1 27.68 1.39 26.54
N HIS A 2 27.21 0.20 26.88
CA HIS A 2 27.42 -0.97 26.03
C HIS A 2 26.55 -0.85 24.76
N LEU A 3 27.16 -0.97 23.58
CA LEU A 3 26.47 -0.79 22.28
C LEU A 3 25.26 -1.71 22.10
N ALA A 4 25.27 -2.87 22.75
CA ALA A 4 24.21 -3.86 22.64
C ALA A 4 22.83 -3.35 23.11
N TYR A 5 22.76 -2.56 24.18
CA TYR A 5 21.45 -2.12 24.71
C TYR A 5 20.64 -1.27 23.72
N PRO A 6 21.16 -0.12 23.23
CA PRO A 6 20.42 0.71 22.29
C PRO A 6 20.16 0.03 20.95
N THR A 7 21.10 -0.80 20.45
CA THR A 7 20.93 -1.53 19.19
C THR A 7 19.88 -2.63 19.29
N ILE A 8 19.80 -3.34 20.41
CA ILE A 8 18.72 -4.31 20.68
C ILE A 8 17.38 -3.60 20.78
N VAL A 9 17.30 -2.47 21.50
CA VAL A 9 16.06 -1.67 21.58
C VAL A 9 15.63 -1.18 20.19
N ALA A 10 16.56 -0.66 19.39
CA ALA A 10 16.28 -0.25 18.01
C ALA A 10 15.78 -1.44 17.17
N ALA A 11 16.44 -2.61 17.24
CA ALA A 11 15.99 -3.80 16.53
C ALA A 11 14.59 -4.25 16.94
N LEU A 12 14.26 -4.21 18.23
CA LEU A 12 12.93 -4.54 18.74
C LEU A 12 11.87 -3.55 18.25
N LEU A 13 12.14 -2.24 18.34
CA LEU A 13 11.23 -1.19 17.87
C LEU A 13 10.99 -1.31 16.36
N PHE A 14 12.03 -1.56 15.58
CA PHE A 14 11.92 -1.79 14.13
C PHE A 14 11.07 -3.02 13.84
N SER A 15 11.29 -4.13 14.56
CA SER A 15 10.52 -5.36 14.39
C SER A 15 9.03 -5.17 14.72
N VAL A 16 8.73 -4.43 15.78
CA VAL A 16 7.34 -4.07 16.15
C VAL A 16 6.71 -3.19 15.06
N GLY A 17 7.46 -2.24 14.51
CA GLY A 17 7.02 -1.43 13.39
C GLY A 17 6.72 -2.27 12.14
N VAL A 18 7.61 -3.19 11.76
CA VAL A 18 7.39 -4.14 10.66
C VAL A 18 6.13 -4.98 10.89
N TYR A 19 5.99 -5.55 12.08
CA TYR A 19 4.78 -6.28 12.45
C TYR A 19 3.52 -5.40 12.32
N GLY A 20 3.59 -4.15 12.77
CA GLY A 20 2.52 -3.18 12.64
C GLY A 20 2.13 -2.92 11.19
N VAL A 21 3.09 -2.72 10.29
CA VAL A 21 2.83 -2.54 8.85
C VAL A 21 2.13 -3.75 8.25
N LEU A 22 2.54 -4.97 8.61
CA LEU A 22 1.99 -6.20 8.04
C LEU A 22 0.63 -6.60 8.65
N ALA A 23 0.40 -6.32 9.93
CA ALA A 23 -0.77 -6.80 10.66
C ALA A 23 -1.94 -5.80 10.69
N ARG A 24 -1.70 -4.51 10.44
CA ARG A 24 -2.72 -3.47 10.58
C ARG A 24 -3.43 -3.20 9.26
N ARG A 25 -4.75 -3.21 9.31
CA ARG A 25 -5.63 -2.81 8.18
C ARG A 25 -5.97 -1.33 8.16
N ASN A 26 -5.90 -0.66 9.31
CA ASN A 26 -6.17 0.77 9.39
C ASN A 26 -4.96 1.54 8.85
N ALA A 27 -5.16 2.32 7.79
CA ALA A 27 -4.12 3.11 7.14
C ALA A 27 -3.36 4.02 8.12
N ILE A 28 -4.04 4.60 9.12
CA ILE A 28 -3.40 5.44 10.14
C ILE A 28 -2.45 4.59 11.01
N LEU A 29 -2.87 3.38 11.38
CA LEU A 29 -2.02 2.49 12.17
C LEU A 29 -0.82 1.98 11.37
N VAL A 30 -0.97 1.81 10.04
CA VAL A 30 0.15 1.50 9.15
C VAL A 30 1.15 2.67 9.12
N LEU A 31 0.68 3.91 8.94
CA LEU A 31 1.54 5.11 9.00
C LEU A 31 2.29 5.22 10.34
N MET A 32 1.60 5.05 11.46
CA MET A 32 2.23 5.06 12.79
C MET A 32 3.29 3.95 12.95
N SER A 33 3.11 2.82 12.27
CA SER A 33 4.08 1.71 12.31
C SER A 33 5.34 2.06 11.52
N VAL A 34 5.21 2.75 10.38
CA VAL A 34 6.34 3.28 9.60
C VAL A 34 7.11 4.32 10.42
N GLU A 35 6.43 5.23 11.11
CA GLU A 35 7.07 6.21 12.01
C GLU A 35 7.87 5.54 13.13
N LEU A 36 7.35 4.45 13.69
CA LEU A 36 8.06 3.67 14.69
C LEU A 36 9.35 3.04 14.12
N MET A 37 9.30 2.55 12.88
CA MET A 37 10.48 2.04 12.17
C MET A 37 11.52 3.15 11.94
N LEU A 38 11.09 4.34 11.51
CA LEU A 38 12.00 5.49 11.32
C LEU A 38 12.63 5.95 12.64
N ASN A 39 11.87 5.93 13.75
CA ASN A 39 12.42 6.22 15.07
C ASN A 39 13.47 5.19 15.52
N ALA A 40 13.28 3.90 15.19
CA ALA A 40 14.30 2.88 15.44
C ALA A 40 15.59 3.11 14.64
N VAL A 41 15.48 3.54 13.38
CA VAL A 41 16.62 3.92 12.55
C VAL A 41 17.36 5.13 13.16
N ASN A 42 16.63 6.16 13.57
CA ASN A 42 17.19 7.34 14.25
C ASN A 42 17.96 6.97 15.53
N LEU A 43 17.41 6.07 16.35
CA LEU A 43 18.09 5.58 17.55
C LEU A 43 19.42 4.90 17.20
N ASN A 44 19.45 4.07 16.15
CA ASN A 44 20.68 3.45 15.66
C ASN A 44 21.70 4.48 15.18
N LEU A 45 21.28 5.48 14.40
CA LEU A 45 22.16 6.54 13.89
C LEU A 45 22.85 7.31 15.01
N VAL A 46 22.10 7.79 16.00
CA VAL A 46 22.65 8.50 17.16
C VAL A 46 23.56 7.59 18.00
N THR A 47 23.19 6.32 18.15
CA THR A 47 23.98 5.34 18.90
C THR A 47 25.35 5.12 18.28
N PHE A 48 25.41 4.93 16.95
CA PHE A 48 26.68 4.74 16.26
C PHE A 48 27.52 6.01 16.21
N ASP A 49 26.90 7.19 16.11
CA ASP A 49 27.59 8.49 16.19
C ASP A 49 28.37 8.62 17.51
N ILE A 50 27.69 8.36 18.63
CA ILE A 50 28.28 8.42 19.98
C ILE A 50 29.37 7.35 20.14
N TRP A 51 29.16 6.14 19.62
CA TRP A 51 30.11 5.04 19.75
C TRP A 51 31.40 5.28 18.96
N TYR A 52 31.30 5.71 17.70
CA TYR A 52 32.47 6.00 16.86
C TYR A 52 33.16 7.31 17.21
N ARG A 53 32.52 8.16 18.04
CA ARG A 53 33.01 9.51 18.39
C ARG A 53 33.29 10.31 17.13
N ASP A 54 32.35 10.27 16.19
CA ASP A 54 32.46 11.03 14.96
C ASP A 54 32.58 12.53 15.28
N ARG A 55 33.66 13.15 14.81
CA ARG A 55 33.91 14.59 15.03
C ARG A 55 32.97 15.46 14.21
N LEU A 56 32.43 14.91 13.12
CA LEU A 56 31.48 15.61 12.25
C LEU A 56 30.03 15.40 12.67
N HIS A 57 29.79 14.55 13.68
CA HIS A 57 28.45 14.21 14.19
C HIS A 57 27.48 13.77 13.07
N GLY A 58 27.99 13.02 12.08
CA GLY A 58 27.23 12.68 10.88
C GLY A 58 25.96 11.89 11.18
N GLY A 59 25.97 11.02 12.20
CA GLY A 59 24.78 10.25 12.59
C GLY A 59 23.71 11.13 13.23
N GLN A 60 24.10 12.15 14.00
CA GLN A 60 23.16 13.12 14.57
C GLN A 60 22.57 14.04 13.50
N VAL A 61 23.40 14.52 12.57
CA VAL A 61 22.95 15.34 11.43
C VAL A 61 21.94 14.57 10.59
N LEU A 62 22.25 13.32 10.22
CA LEU A 62 21.33 12.49 9.45
C LEU A 62 20.01 12.24 10.21
N THR A 63 20.08 12.03 11.52
CA THR A 63 18.88 11.88 12.37
C THR A 63 17.95 13.10 12.28
N LEU A 64 18.50 14.32 12.30
CA LEU A 64 17.69 15.53 12.15
C LEU A 64 17.00 15.59 10.78
N PHE A 65 17.71 15.24 9.70
CA PHE A 65 17.10 15.15 8.37
C PHE A 65 16.00 14.11 8.32
N THR A 66 16.21 12.92 8.90
CA THR A 66 15.20 11.87 8.95
C THR A 66 13.96 12.31 9.73
N ILE A 67 14.10 13.04 10.84
CA ILE A 67 12.95 13.60 11.58
C ILE A 67 12.16 14.59 10.71
N VAL A 68 12.83 15.46 9.97
CA VAL A 68 12.18 16.42 9.07
C VAL A 68 11.45 15.69 7.93
N ILE A 69 12.08 14.68 7.34
CA ILE A 69 11.46 13.86 6.29
C ILE A 69 10.24 13.10 6.84
N ALA A 70 10.34 12.51 8.05
CA ALA A 70 9.22 11.84 8.70
C ALA A 70 8.04 12.78 8.96
N ALA A 71 8.31 14.01 9.43
CA ALA A 71 7.27 15.03 9.60
C ALA A 71 6.58 15.39 8.27
N ALA A 72 7.34 15.49 7.18
CA ALA A 72 6.79 15.72 5.84
C ALA A 72 5.96 14.52 5.35
N GLU A 73 6.46 13.30 5.57
CA GLU A 73 5.77 12.05 5.21
C GLU A 73 4.44 11.91 5.95
N ILE A 74 4.38 12.16 7.26
CA ILE A 74 3.12 12.11 8.02
C ILE A 74 2.12 13.13 7.54
N GLY A 75 2.57 14.35 7.20
CA GLY A 75 1.71 15.36 6.58
C GLY A 75 1.08 14.85 5.28
N LEU A 76 1.90 14.27 4.40
CA LEU A 76 1.44 13.71 3.12
C LEU A 76 0.53 12.49 3.31
N GLY A 77 0.93 11.56 4.16
CA GLY A 77 0.21 10.32 4.45
C GLY A 77 -1.17 10.60 5.04
N LEU A 78 -1.26 11.50 6.01
CA LEU A 78 -2.55 11.90 6.58
C LEU A 78 -3.42 12.63 5.55
N ALA A 79 -2.85 13.49 4.70
CA ALA A 79 -3.61 14.13 3.63
C ALA A 79 -4.24 13.10 2.67
N ILE A 80 -3.48 12.07 2.28
CA ILE A 80 -3.98 10.97 1.46
C ILE A 80 -5.08 10.19 2.19
N VAL A 81 -4.86 9.82 3.45
CA VAL A 81 -5.85 9.09 4.27
C VAL A 81 -7.15 9.89 4.40
N LEU A 82 -7.07 11.21 4.65
CA LEU A 82 -8.23 12.08 4.74
C LEU A 82 -8.97 12.21 3.41
N LEU A 83 -8.25 12.30 2.30
CA LEU A 83 -8.85 12.32 0.96
C LEU A 83 -9.61 11.03 0.68
N VAL A 84 -9.00 9.87 0.97
CA VAL A 84 -9.65 8.57 0.83
C VAL A 84 -10.87 8.46 1.74
N TYR A 85 -10.76 8.89 2.99
CA TYR A 85 -11.87 8.88 3.94
C TYR A 85 -13.02 9.79 3.48
N ARG A 86 -12.73 10.96 2.92
CA ARG A 86 -13.77 11.84 2.37
C ARG A 86 -14.55 11.19 1.23
N ASN A 87 -13.86 10.44 0.37
CA ASN A 87 -14.47 9.82 -0.81
C ASN A 87 -15.11 8.45 -0.54
N ARG A 88 -14.63 7.71 0.47
CA ARG A 88 -15.03 6.31 0.73
C ARG A 88 -15.61 6.07 2.14
N ARG A 89 -15.51 7.05 3.05
CA ARG A 89 -15.91 6.97 4.47
C ARG A 89 -15.29 5.81 5.25
N MET A 90 -14.06 5.42 4.89
CA MET A 90 -13.33 4.30 5.48
C MET A 90 -11.82 4.49 5.35
N VAL A 91 -11.07 3.90 6.28
CA VAL A 91 -9.59 3.95 6.35
C VAL A 91 -8.94 2.55 6.31
N ASP A 92 -9.70 1.55 5.84
CA ASP A 92 -9.26 0.16 5.72
C ASP A 92 -8.53 -0.05 4.38
N VAL A 93 -7.23 -0.36 4.43
CA VAL A 93 -6.38 -0.52 3.24
C VAL A 93 -6.73 -1.75 2.41
N ASP A 94 -7.20 -2.84 3.04
CA ASP A 94 -7.50 -4.10 2.34
C ASP A 94 -8.70 -3.99 1.41
N ARG A 95 -9.55 -2.99 1.68
CA ARG A 95 -10.77 -2.69 0.92
C ARG A 95 -10.55 -1.70 -0.22
N LEU A 96 -9.35 -1.11 -0.35
CA LEU A 96 -9.02 -0.18 -1.45
C LEU A 96 -8.66 -0.93 -2.73
N ARG A 97 -9.64 -1.64 -3.31
CA ARG A 97 -9.45 -2.53 -4.48
C ARG A 97 -9.88 -1.94 -5.82
N ALA A 98 -9.97 -0.61 -5.93
CA ALA A 98 -10.44 0.04 -7.16
C ALA A 98 -9.58 -0.23 -8.40
N LEU A 99 -8.33 -0.68 -8.20
CA LEU A 99 -7.39 -1.07 -9.25
C LEU A 99 -7.17 -2.59 -9.33
N ALA A 100 -7.93 -3.39 -8.57
CA ALA A 100 -7.81 -4.84 -8.65
C ALA A 100 -8.38 -5.34 -9.99
N GLU A 101 -7.75 -6.35 -10.56
CA GLU A 101 -8.26 -7.01 -11.76
C GLU A 101 -9.57 -7.74 -11.43
N ASP A 102 -10.62 -7.45 -12.20
CA ASP A 102 -11.90 -8.16 -12.12
C ASP A 102 -11.72 -9.57 -12.69
N SER A 103 -11.32 -10.51 -11.84
CA SER A 103 -11.29 -11.96 -12.15
C SER A 103 -12.68 -12.56 -12.43
N THR A 104 -13.73 -11.73 -12.40
CA THR A 104 -15.13 -12.08 -12.64
C THR A 104 -15.59 -11.78 -14.07
N ARG A 105 -14.74 -11.28 -14.97
CA ARG A 105 -15.08 -11.21 -16.41
C ARG A 105 -15.17 -12.65 -16.92
N PRO A 106 -16.37 -13.22 -17.13
CA PRO A 106 -16.46 -14.61 -17.54
C PRO A 106 -15.96 -14.70 -18.99
N ALA A 107 -15.40 -15.84 -19.35
CA ALA A 107 -15.14 -16.29 -20.73
C ALA A 107 -16.34 -16.17 -21.70
N ALA A 108 -17.48 -15.63 -21.24
CA ALA A 108 -18.64 -15.24 -22.03
C ALA A 108 -18.35 -14.16 -23.09
N LEU A 109 -17.30 -13.34 -22.93
CA LEU A 109 -16.86 -12.41 -23.98
C LEU A 109 -15.88 -13.05 -24.98
N GLU A 110 -15.31 -14.21 -24.65
CA GLU A 110 -14.41 -14.97 -25.53
C GLU A 110 -15.15 -16.03 -26.37
N ALA A 111 -16.38 -16.37 -26.00
CA ALA A 111 -17.28 -17.12 -26.86
C ALA A 111 -17.75 -16.20 -27.99
N GLY A 112 -17.07 -16.28 -29.14
CA GLY A 112 -17.49 -15.62 -30.38
C GLY A 112 -18.93 -15.98 -30.78
N PRO A 113 -19.54 -15.25 -31.74
CA PRO A 113 -20.93 -15.43 -32.12
C PRO A 113 -21.26 -16.91 -32.37
N GLN A 114 -22.14 -17.49 -31.55
CA GLN A 114 -22.68 -18.82 -31.82
C GLN A 114 -23.58 -18.71 -33.06
N PRO A 115 -23.42 -19.58 -34.07
CA PRO A 115 -24.26 -19.52 -35.25
C PRO A 115 -25.71 -19.81 -34.87
N GLU A 116 -26.60 -18.86 -35.14
CA GLU A 116 -28.05 -18.97 -34.99
C GLU A 116 -28.57 -20.18 -35.79
N PRO A 117 -29.30 -21.13 -35.17
CA PRO A 117 -29.86 -22.26 -35.89
C PRO A 117 -31.20 -21.83 -36.51
N GLY A 118 -31.23 -21.73 -37.84
CA GLY A 118 -32.49 -21.77 -38.59
C GLY A 118 -32.78 -20.53 -39.45
N GLY A 119 -32.15 -20.49 -40.62
CA GLY A 119 -32.46 -19.54 -41.68
C GLY A 119 -32.66 -20.24 -43.02
N GLU A 120 -33.56 -21.21 -43.09
CA GLU A 120 -33.99 -21.74 -44.39
C GLU A 120 -35.47 -22.08 -44.32
N LYS A 121 -36.29 -21.28 -45.04
CA LYS A 121 -37.53 -21.61 -45.77
C LYS A 121 -38.43 -20.36 -45.85
N ALA A 122 -38.11 -19.43 -46.74
CA ALA A 122 -39.06 -18.42 -47.20
C ALA A 122 -38.73 -18.05 -48.65
N GLY A 123 -39.32 -18.78 -49.59
CA GLY A 123 -39.15 -18.47 -51.02
C GLY A 123 -39.51 -19.64 -51.92
N ALA A 124 -40.79 -20.03 -51.95
CA ALA A 124 -41.41 -20.72 -53.08
C ALA A 124 -42.90 -21.02 -52.79
N VAL A 125 -43.75 -19.99 -52.69
CA VAL A 125 -45.18 -20.14 -52.99
C VAL A 125 -45.68 -18.82 -53.57
N GLU A 126 -45.30 -18.54 -54.80
CA GLU A 126 -46.02 -17.57 -55.64
C GLU A 126 -46.03 -18.12 -57.06
N GLU A 127 -46.94 -19.06 -57.33
CA GLU A 127 -47.52 -19.21 -58.65
C GLU A 127 -48.86 -19.96 -58.56
N ALA A 128 -49.85 -19.47 -59.31
CA ALA A 128 -51.18 -20.01 -59.58
C ALA A 128 -52.33 -19.62 -58.61
N ALA A 129 -52.85 -18.40 -58.83
CA ALA A 129 -54.29 -18.15 -58.91
C ALA A 129 -54.68 -18.10 -60.42
N PRO A 130 -55.95 -18.14 -60.85
CA PRO A 130 -57.22 -18.14 -60.08
C PRO A 130 -58.04 -19.43 -60.18
#